data_AF-A0ABD0LJB8-F1
#
_entry.id   AF-A0ABD0LJB8-F1
#
_cell.length_a   1.000
_cell.length_b   1.000
_cell.length_c   1.000
_cell.angle_alpha   90.00
_cell.angle_beta   90.00
_cell.angle_gamma   90.00
#
_symmetry.space_group_name_H-M   'P 1'
#
loop_
_entity.id
_entity.type
_entity.pdbx_description
1 polymer ?
#
loop_
_entity_poly.entity_id
_entity_poly.type
_entity_poly.pdbx_seq_one_letter_code
_entity_poly.pdbx_strand_id
1 'polypeptide(L)'
;MKSTRTVPGMSKNTDNTTSAHILFWISGSDARCDSAGGNCQTDSIRCSGSYRSGLCSGPTNRRCCIPSSGSDSRCTSRGGTCQDSSRTCGGYYKSGLCSGPATRRCCHPTSGEGPCSRRHSFLACQVFRSSNVRAAQRHPSGVSDNAYAYNNLRDMCSPGGKAARSSYSCNVCRSGTPGGSVCLSIALLEYLVELQDSGTVIINELAGACHSCMSRHYSGLAVDLHKKDFNGRDRTADYMRRCRNNGGVAIDEGSHVHCQFSDVAHPNGFQ
;
A
#
# COMPACT_ATOMS: atom_id res chain seq x y z
N MET A 1 65.51 34.28 -4.88
CA MET A 1 66.08 34.10 -3.53
C MET A 1 65.26 33.05 -2.79
N LYS A 2 65.95 32.07 -2.21
CA LYS A 2 65.42 30.88 -1.54
C LYS A 2 64.65 31.25 -0.27
N SER A 3 63.60 30.48 0.06
CA SER A 3 63.41 30.04 1.44
C SER A 3 62.57 28.76 1.49
N THR A 4 63.29 27.65 1.59
CA THR A 4 62.87 26.32 2.02
C THR A 4 62.43 26.31 3.48
N ARG A 5 61.35 25.60 3.81
CA ARG A 5 61.21 24.98 5.13
C ARG A 5 60.62 23.57 5.01
N THR A 6 61.51 22.60 5.13
CA THR A 6 61.29 21.17 5.28
C THR A 6 60.86 20.85 6.71
N VAL A 7 60.00 19.85 6.91
CA VAL A 7 59.87 19.14 8.19
C VAL A 7 59.87 17.63 7.91
N PRO A 8 60.57 16.81 8.72
CA PRO A 8 61.01 15.47 8.34
C PRO A 8 60.21 14.33 9.01
N GLY A 9 60.39 13.10 8.50
CA GLY A 9 60.47 11.93 9.38
C GLY A 9 59.45 10.81 9.14
N MET A 10 59.59 10.07 8.04
CA MET A 10 59.28 8.64 8.03
C MET A 10 60.44 7.90 8.72
N SER A 11 60.16 7.11 9.74
CA SER A 11 61.02 5.99 10.14
C SER A 11 60.17 4.76 10.37
N LYS A 12 60.61 3.65 9.76
CA LYS A 12 60.02 2.32 9.84
C LYS A 12 60.56 1.58 11.08
N ASN A 13 59.69 0.72 11.64
CA ASN A 13 59.93 -0.54 12.35
C ASN A 13 61.20 -0.72 13.19
N THR A 14 60.99 -1.10 14.45
CA THR A 14 61.43 -2.41 14.98
C THR A 14 60.60 -2.81 16.19
N ASP A 15 60.12 -4.06 16.17
CA ASP A 15 59.59 -4.82 17.30
C ASP A 15 60.58 -4.86 18.48
N ASN A 16 60.10 -4.85 19.73
CA ASN A 16 60.02 -6.04 20.60
C ASN A 16 59.64 -5.65 22.05
N THR A 17 58.58 -6.30 22.53
CA THR A 17 58.33 -6.73 23.92
C THR A 17 58.79 -5.87 25.11
N THR A 18 57.82 -5.40 25.91
CA THR A 18 57.61 -5.89 27.29
C THR A 18 56.33 -5.30 27.91
N SER A 19 55.62 -6.18 28.61
CA SER A 19 54.31 -5.99 29.24
C SER A 19 54.18 -4.74 30.11
N ALA A 20 53.16 -3.94 29.84
CA ALA A 20 52.48 -3.15 30.86
C ALA A 20 50.96 -3.25 30.61
N HIS A 21 50.28 -3.80 31.60
CA HIS A 21 48.84 -3.98 31.66
C HIS A 21 48.12 -2.64 31.46
N ILE A 22 47.51 -2.44 30.30
CA ILE A 22 46.44 -1.46 30.13
C ILE A 22 45.24 -2.24 29.59
N LEU A 23 44.32 -2.55 30.50
CA LEU A 23 42.98 -3.07 30.19
C LEU A 23 42.18 -2.00 29.45
N PHE A 24 42.45 -1.84 28.15
CA PHE A 24 41.55 -1.15 27.24
C PHE A 24 40.35 -2.06 27.00
N TRP A 25 39.21 -1.73 27.63
CA TRP A 25 37.92 -2.21 27.18
C TRP A 25 37.72 -1.68 25.76
N ILE A 26 38.02 -2.51 24.75
CA ILE A 26 37.48 -2.27 23.42
C ILE A 26 35.97 -2.40 23.59
N SER A 27 35.28 -1.26 23.63
CA SER A 27 33.82 -1.20 23.49
C SER A 27 33.51 -1.80 22.13
N GLY A 28 33.29 -3.12 22.10
CA GLY A 28 32.87 -3.79 20.89
C GLY A 28 31.61 -3.07 20.40
N SER A 29 31.62 -2.64 19.15
CA SER A 29 30.45 -2.04 18.52
C SER A 29 29.47 -3.16 18.15
N ASP A 30 28.16 -2.91 18.30
CA ASP A 30 27.10 -3.79 17.83
C ASP A 30 26.93 -3.74 16.30
N ALA A 31 27.83 -3.03 15.59
CA ALA A 31 27.81 -2.84 14.14
C ALA A 31 27.66 -4.14 13.32
N ARG A 32 28.16 -5.28 13.82
CA ARG A 32 27.99 -6.59 13.16
C ARG A 32 26.54 -7.09 13.21
N CYS A 33 25.83 -6.81 14.30
CA CYS A 33 24.41 -7.09 14.42
C CYS A 33 23.58 -6.13 13.57
N ASP A 34 23.91 -4.84 13.61
CA ASP A 34 23.23 -3.80 12.82
C ASP A 34 23.36 -4.09 11.30
N SER A 35 24.57 -4.43 10.85
CA SER A 35 24.84 -4.82 9.45
C SER A 35 24.08 -6.07 9.03
N ALA A 36 23.73 -6.95 9.97
CA ALA A 36 22.93 -8.14 9.73
C ALA A 36 21.40 -7.86 9.81
N GLY A 37 21.00 -6.60 9.99
CA GLY A 37 19.60 -6.20 10.13
C GLY A 37 18.95 -6.63 11.45
N GLY A 38 19.76 -6.93 12.46
CA GLY A 38 19.30 -7.35 13.78
C GLY A 38 19.43 -6.24 14.83
N ASN A 39 18.96 -6.53 16.04
CA ASN A 39 19.19 -5.69 17.22
C ASN A 39 19.80 -6.52 18.36
N CYS A 40 20.79 -5.97 19.05
CA CYS A 40 21.41 -6.61 20.20
C CYS A 40 20.54 -6.52 21.44
N GLN A 41 20.10 -7.67 21.95
CA GLN A 41 19.27 -7.77 23.14
C GLN A 41 19.63 -9.01 23.96
N THR A 42 19.22 -9.08 25.23
CA THR A 42 19.42 -10.30 26.02
C THR A 42 18.54 -11.43 25.50
N ASP A 43 19.03 -12.66 25.50
CA ASP A 43 18.32 -13.83 24.97
C ASP A 43 17.15 -14.31 25.84
N SER A 44 17.07 -13.77 27.06
CA SER A 44 15.86 -13.77 27.90
C SER A 44 14.71 -12.97 27.30
N ILE A 45 14.99 -11.99 26.42
CA ILE A 45 13.98 -11.26 25.66
C ILE A 45 13.55 -12.15 24.48
N ARG A 46 12.27 -12.20 24.13
CA ARG A 46 11.82 -13.00 22.98
C ARG A 46 12.34 -12.37 21.68
N CYS A 47 13.07 -13.14 20.88
CA CYS A 47 13.40 -12.72 19.51
C CYS A 47 12.26 -13.05 18.55
N SER A 48 12.01 -12.14 17.63
CA SER A 48 11.01 -12.27 16.60
C SER A 48 11.41 -13.09 15.38
N GLY A 49 12.69 -13.42 15.29
CA GLY A 49 13.21 -14.37 14.32
C GLY A 49 14.18 -15.30 15.03
N SER A 50 15.45 -15.23 14.66
CA SER A 50 16.48 -16.10 15.22
C SER A 50 17.55 -15.31 15.95
N TYR A 51 18.06 -15.88 17.04
CA TYR A 51 19.22 -15.35 17.72
C TYR A 51 20.51 -15.81 17.04
N ARG A 52 21.40 -14.85 16.79
CA ARG A 52 22.77 -15.11 16.37
C ARG A 52 23.76 -14.67 17.45
N SER A 53 24.56 -15.62 17.89
CA SER A 53 25.63 -15.38 18.87
C SER A 53 26.83 -14.70 18.23
N GLY A 54 27.62 -13.97 19.01
CA GLY A 54 28.91 -13.40 18.57
C GLY A 54 28.83 -12.18 17.64
N LEU A 55 27.64 -11.63 17.41
CA LEU A 55 27.44 -10.39 16.63
C LEU A 55 27.22 -9.15 17.51
N CYS A 56 26.94 -9.36 18.79
CA CYS A 56 26.76 -8.33 19.79
C CYS A 56 27.94 -8.31 20.72
N SER A 57 28.24 -7.12 21.22
CA SER A 57 29.31 -6.95 22.21
C SER A 57 28.79 -7.16 23.61
N GLY A 58 29.68 -7.41 24.57
CA GLY A 58 29.31 -7.67 25.95
C GLY A 58 29.01 -9.16 26.24
N PRO A 59 28.13 -9.46 27.21
CA PRO A 59 28.00 -10.79 27.79
C PRO A 59 27.34 -11.80 26.82
N THR A 60 27.56 -13.10 27.06
CA THR A 60 27.11 -14.19 26.17
C THR A 60 25.59 -14.29 26.01
N ASN A 61 24.84 -13.83 27.00
CA ASN A 61 23.38 -13.74 26.94
C ASN A 61 22.91 -12.55 26.07
N ARG A 62 23.78 -11.62 25.67
CA ARG A 62 23.43 -10.52 24.76
C ARG A 62 23.66 -10.99 23.32
N ARG A 63 22.58 -11.35 22.64
CA ARG A 63 22.60 -12.00 21.32
C ARG A 63 21.91 -11.11 20.28
N CYS A 64 22.33 -11.24 19.03
CA CYS A 64 21.74 -10.47 17.95
C CYS A 64 20.41 -11.09 17.56
N CYS A 65 19.30 -10.41 17.86
CA CYS A 65 18.00 -10.83 17.37
C CYS A 65 17.85 -10.38 15.92
N ILE A 66 17.92 -11.33 14.99
CA ILE A 66 17.62 -11.07 13.58
C ILE A 66 16.14 -11.37 13.38
N PRO A 67 15.29 -10.36 13.11
CA PRO A 67 13.90 -10.59 12.79
C PRO A 67 13.78 -11.48 11.55
N SER A 68 12.81 -12.40 11.54
CA SER A 68 12.55 -13.24 10.37
C SER A 68 12.37 -12.35 9.14
N SER A 69 13.16 -12.60 8.10
CA SER A 69 13.12 -11.89 6.84
C SER A 69 11.81 -12.18 6.10
N GLY A 70 10.75 -11.51 6.51
CA GLY A 70 9.62 -11.19 5.65
C GLY A 70 9.70 -9.70 5.30
N SER A 71 9.25 -9.31 4.13
CA SER A 71 8.93 -7.91 3.89
C SER A 71 7.61 -7.57 4.60
N ASP A 72 7.50 -6.37 5.18
CA ASP A 72 6.21 -5.80 5.65
C ASP A 72 5.23 -5.56 4.45
N SER A 73 5.62 -5.96 3.23
CA SER A 73 4.84 -5.91 1.99
C SER A 73 3.42 -6.44 2.12
N ARG A 74 3.18 -7.50 2.90
CA ARG A 74 1.81 -8.04 3.09
C ARG A 74 0.89 -7.08 3.86
N CYS A 75 1.46 -6.21 4.68
CA CYS A 75 0.76 -5.13 5.37
C CYS A 75 0.71 -3.87 4.52
N THR A 76 1.85 -3.43 3.97
CA THR A 76 1.95 -2.15 3.23
C THR A 76 1.27 -2.19 1.87
N SER A 77 1.22 -3.35 1.18
CA SER A 77 0.41 -3.53 -0.04
C SER A 77 -1.09 -3.39 0.21
N ARG A 78 -1.54 -3.63 1.45
CA ARG A 78 -2.92 -3.45 1.89
C ARG A 78 -3.17 -2.09 2.53
N GLY A 79 -2.22 -1.15 2.40
CA GLY A 79 -2.34 0.20 2.96
C GLY A 79 -2.22 0.26 4.48
N GLY A 80 -1.79 -0.81 5.13
CA GLY A 80 -1.51 -0.83 6.56
C GLY A 80 -0.06 -0.46 6.88
N THR A 81 0.21 -0.17 8.15
CA THR A 81 1.57 0.07 8.67
C THR A 81 1.90 -0.91 9.78
N CYS A 82 3.08 -1.53 9.72
CA CYS A 82 3.54 -2.45 10.73
C CYS A 82 4.10 -1.70 11.95
N GLN A 83 3.37 -1.73 13.05
CA GLN A 83 3.76 -1.09 14.30
C GLN A 83 3.48 -1.99 15.49
N ASP A 84 4.05 -1.66 16.64
CA ASP A 84 3.78 -2.40 17.88
C ASP A 84 2.33 -2.21 18.31
N SER A 85 1.66 -3.28 18.71
CA SER A 85 0.26 -3.30 19.11
C SER A 85 -0.04 -2.53 20.39
N SER A 86 0.99 -2.16 21.17
CA SER A 86 0.88 -1.21 22.28
C SER A 86 0.66 0.23 21.82
N ARG A 87 0.98 0.56 20.55
CA ARG A 87 0.69 1.88 19.99
C ARG A 87 -0.78 1.98 19.60
N THR A 88 -1.36 3.17 19.73
CA THR A 88 -2.69 3.45 19.18
C THR A 88 -2.69 3.26 17.67
N CYS A 89 -3.69 2.55 17.15
CA CYS A 89 -3.94 2.41 15.72
C CYS A 89 -5.20 3.20 15.36
N GLY A 90 -5.13 4.05 14.33
CA GLY A 90 -6.31 4.74 13.78
C GLY A 90 -7.20 3.80 12.97
N GLY A 91 -7.44 2.60 13.48
CA GLY A 91 -8.06 1.50 12.78
C GLY A 91 -7.97 0.22 13.61
N TYR A 92 -7.69 -0.92 12.95
CA TYR A 92 -7.62 -2.22 13.62
C TYR A 92 -6.30 -2.94 13.35
N TYR A 93 -5.90 -3.80 14.29
CA TYR A 93 -4.70 -4.60 14.18
C TYR A 93 -4.97 -5.97 13.55
N LYS A 94 -4.28 -6.24 12.43
CA LYS A 94 -4.27 -7.56 11.80
C LYS A 94 -2.94 -8.28 12.02
N SER A 95 -3.02 -9.48 12.60
CA SER A 95 -1.85 -10.30 12.92
C SER A 95 -1.29 -11.01 11.68
N GLY A 96 -0.01 -11.40 11.71
CA GLY A 96 0.60 -12.27 10.70
C GLY A 96 0.87 -11.64 9.33
N LEU A 97 0.73 -10.31 9.21
CA LEU A 97 1.02 -9.54 8.00
C LEU A 97 2.31 -8.72 8.08
N CYS A 98 2.85 -8.58 9.29
CA CYS A 98 4.09 -7.89 9.56
C CYS A 98 5.16 -8.89 9.90
N SER A 99 6.39 -8.55 9.54
CA SER A 99 7.54 -9.32 9.97
C SER A 99 7.90 -8.99 11.41
N GLY A 100 8.67 -9.86 12.03
CA GLY A 100 9.06 -9.67 13.41
C GLY A 100 8.01 -10.18 14.42
N PRO A 101 7.97 -9.62 15.65
CA PRO A 101 7.33 -10.27 16.79
C PRO A 101 5.81 -10.21 16.69
N ALA A 102 5.10 -11.06 17.44
CA ALA A 102 3.64 -11.08 17.46
C ALA A 102 3.02 -9.73 17.91
N THR A 103 3.78 -8.90 18.63
CA THR A 103 3.37 -7.53 18.99
C THR A 103 3.47 -6.56 17.82
N ARG A 104 4.34 -6.79 16.83
CA ARG A 104 4.32 -6.03 15.57
C ARG A 104 3.17 -6.52 14.71
N ARG A 105 2.06 -5.79 14.77
CA ARG A 105 0.82 -6.10 14.06
C ARG A 105 0.60 -5.05 12.97
N CYS A 106 -0.11 -5.45 11.92
CA CYS A 106 -0.46 -4.53 10.84
C CYS A 106 -1.58 -3.63 11.34
N CYS A 107 -1.26 -2.38 11.64
CA CYS A 107 -2.27 -1.35 11.86
C CYS A 107 -2.87 -1.04 10.49
N HIS A 108 -4.07 -1.58 10.28
CA HIS A 108 -4.85 -1.30 9.09
C HIS A 108 -5.79 -0.16 9.43
N PRO A 109 -5.79 0.95 8.67
CA PRO A 109 -6.80 1.98 8.88
C PRO A 109 -8.18 1.35 8.74
N THR A 110 -9.12 1.70 9.61
CA THR A 110 -10.54 1.47 9.33
C THR A 110 -10.82 2.17 8.02
N SER A 111 -11.38 1.44 7.05
CA SER A 111 -11.71 1.92 5.71
C SER A 111 -12.62 3.15 5.84
N GLY A 112 -12.03 4.35 5.85
CA GLY A 112 -12.77 5.57 6.12
C GLY A 112 -11.96 6.76 6.62
N GLU A 113 -10.93 6.57 7.47
CA GLU A 113 -10.37 7.72 8.20
C GLU A 113 -9.02 8.23 7.70
N GLY A 114 -8.19 7.37 7.08
CA GLY A 114 -6.87 7.77 6.58
C GLY A 114 -6.87 8.27 5.12
N PRO A 115 -5.82 9.02 4.71
CA PRO A 115 -5.56 9.34 3.31
C PRO A 115 -5.23 8.08 2.50
N CYS A 116 -5.58 8.05 1.21
CA CYS A 116 -5.19 6.93 0.35
C CYS A 116 -3.67 6.91 0.10
N SER A 117 -3.09 5.73 -0.07
CA SER A 117 -1.64 5.60 -0.26
C SER A 117 -1.16 6.25 -1.58
N ARG A 118 0.15 6.54 -1.68
CA ARG A 118 0.76 7.08 -2.90
C ARG A 118 0.50 6.22 -4.15
N ARG A 119 0.35 4.90 -3.97
CA ARG A 119 0.01 3.97 -5.07
C ARG A 119 -1.39 4.24 -5.62
N HIS A 120 -2.36 4.56 -4.75
CA HIS A 120 -3.71 4.95 -5.19
C HIS A 120 -3.65 6.21 -6.04
N SER A 121 -2.99 7.26 -5.56
CA SER A 121 -2.90 8.51 -6.31
C SER A 121 -2.16 8.34 -7.63
N PHE A 122 -1.13 7.50 -7.68
CA PHE A 122 -0.40 7.21 -8.91
C PHE A 122 -1.28 6.55 -9.97
N LEU A 123 -2.01 5.49 -9.60
CA LEU A 123 -2.89 4.79 -10.54
C LEU A 123 -4.12 5.64 -10.93
N ALA A 124 -4.74 6.31 -9.95
CA ALA A 124 -5.85 7.22 -10.23
C ALA A 124 -5.44 8.34 -11.20
N CYS A 125 -4.23 8.89 -11.07
CA CYS A 125 -3.72 9.87 -12.03
C CYS A 125 -3.46 9.32 -13.42
N GLN A 126 -3.03 8.05 -13.55
CA GLN A 126 -2.89 7.43 -14.87
C GLN A 126 -4.24 7.36 -15.58
N VAL A 127 -5.27 6.87 -14.88
CA VAL A 127 -6.63 6.78 -15.41
C VAL A 127 -7.21 8.17 -15.70
N PHE A 128 -7.11 9.11 -14.75
CA PHE A 128 -7.70 10.44 -14.86
C PHE A 128 -7.14 11.27 -16.01
N ARG A 129 -5.83 11.17 -16.27
CA ARG A 129 -5.13 11.97 -17.28
C ARG A 129 -5.11 11.32 -18.66
N SER A 130 -5.62 10.09 -18.78
CA SER A 130 -5.60 9.36 -20.03
C SER A 130 -6.63 9.92 -21.02
N SER A 131 -6.18 10.18 -22.25
CA SER A 131 -7.07 10.53 -23.37
C SER A 131 -7.99 9.38 -23.79
N ASN A 132 -7.72 8.16 -23.33
CA ASN A 132 -8.54 6.98 -23.61
C ASN A 132 -9.65 6.77 -22.58
N VAL A 133 -9.74 7.61 -21.54
CA VAL A 133 -10.74 7.48 -20.47
C VAL A 133 -11.69 8.68 -20.50
N ARG A 134 -13.00 8.41 -20.49
CA ARG A 134 -14.02 9.42 -20.23
C ARG A 134 -14.83 8.99 -19.01
N ALA A 135 -14.71 9.74 -17.93
CA ALA A 135 -15.50 9.50 -16.73
C ALA A 135 -16.73 10.42 -16.71
N ALA A 136 -17.87 9.89 -16.26
CA ALA A 136 -19.11 10.65 -16.18
C ALA A 136 -18.99 11.83 -15.20
N GLN A 137 -19.58 12.96 -15.59
CA GLN A 137 -19.68 14.19 -14.79
C GLN A 137 -21.07 14.40 -14.19
N ARG A 138 -21.92 13.37 -14.26
CA ARG A 138 -23.28 13.36 -13.71
C ARG A 138 -23.70 11.91 -13.51
N HIS A 139 -24.54 11.67 -12.52
CA HIS A 139 -25.15 10.37 -12.32
C HIS A 139 -26.22 10.07 -13.38
N PRO A 140 -26.46 8.79 -13.73
CA PRO A 140 -27.61 8.39 -14.56
C PRO A 140 -28.95 8.86 -13.99
N SER A 141 -29.07 8.99 -12.67
CA SER A 141 -30.28 9.48 -11.99
C SER A 141 -30.53 10.99 -12.15
N GLY A 142 -29.53 11.75 -12.62
CA GLY A 142 -29.60 13.22 -12.70
C GLY A 142 -29.36 13.94 -11.37
N VAL A 143 -29.18 13.22 -10.26
CA VAL A 143 -28.82 13.82 -8.96
C VAL A 143 -27.45 14.48 -9.06
N SER A 144 -27.33 15.67 -8.48
CA SER A 144 -26.10 16.48 -8.50
C SER A 144 -25.49 16.60 -7.11
N ASP A 145 -24.40 15.86 -6.84
CA ASP A 145 -23.77 15.81 -5.50
C ASP A 145 -22.23 15.72 -5.52
N ASN A 146 -21.59 16.00 -6.66
CA ASN A 146 -20.13 15.93 -6.87
C ASN A 146 -19.49 14.55 -6.66
N ALA A 147 -20.25 13.48 -6.42
CA ALA A 147 -19.74 12.13 -6.28
C ALA A 147 -19.60 11.38 -7.62
N TYR A 148 -19.49 12.09 -8.74
CA TYR A 148 -19.41 11.50 -10.08
C TYR A 148 -18.08 10.77 -10.30
N ALA A 149 -18.06 9.83 -11.25
CA ALA A 149 -16.86 9.12 -11.64
C ALA A 149 -15.68 10.06 -11.99
N TYR A 150 -15.96 11.18 -12.67
CA TYR A 150 -14.94 12.20 -12.98
C TYR A 150 -14.32 12.81 -11.72
N ASN A 151 -15.16 13.27 -10.79
CA ASN A 151 -14.70 13.87 -9.53
C ASN A 151 -13.97 12.83 -8.67
N ASN A 152 -14.45 11.60 -8.61
CA ASN A 152 -13.80 10.50 -7.90
C ASN A 152 -12.36 10.29 -8.37
N LEU A 153 -12.12 10.23 -9.68
CA LEU A 153 -10.77 10.07 -10.24
C LEU A 153 -9.91 11.34 -10.07
N ARG A 154 -10.50 12.53 -10.27
CA ARG A 154 -9.82 13.81 -10.05
C ARG A 154 -9.31 13.93 -8.62
N ASP A 155 -10.18 13.67 -7.65
CA ASP A 155 -9.90 13.86 -6.22
C ASP A 155 -8.89 12.81 -5.74
N MET A 156 -8.96 11.57 -6.25
CA MET A 156 -7.93 10.55 -6.01
C MET A 156 -6.62 10.82 -6.74
N CYS A 157 -6.61 11.59 -7.83
CA CYS A 157 -5.40 12.08 -8.48
C CYS A 157 -4.75 13.25 -7.70
N SER A 158 -4.64 13.10 -6.38
CA SER A 158 -3.93 13.98 -5.47
C SER A 158 -3.31 13.14 -4.36
N PRO A 159 -2.11 13.47 -3.83
CA PRO A 159 -1.53 12.73 -2.71
C PRO A 159 -2.51 12.63 -1.54
N GLY A 160 -2.85 11.42 -1.13
CA GLY A 160 -3.81 11.18 -0.04
C GLY A 160 -5.29 11.34 -0.39
N GLY A 161 -5.61 11.76 -1.61
CA GLY A 161 -6.98 12.03 -2.06
C GLY A 161 -7.87 10.79 -2.11
N LYS A 162 -9.19 10.99 -1.99
CA LYS A 162 -10.20 9.95 -1.82
C LYS A 162 -11.37 10.19 -2.78
N ALA A 163 -12.05 9.12 -3.19
CA ALA A 163 -13.27 9.22 -3.98
C ALA A 163 -14.45 9.59 -3.06
N ALA A 164 -15.25 10.58 -3.46
CA ALA A 164 -16.46 10.97 -2.77
C ALA A 164 -17.58 9.94 -2.99
N ARG A 165 -18.32 9.63 -1.93
CA ARG A 165 -19.56 8.85 -2.00
C ARG A 165 -20.75 9.79 -1.97
N SER A 166 -21.78 9.45 -2.72
CA SER A 166 -23.04 10.17 -2.72
C SER A 166 -23.67 10.25 -1.33
N SER A 167 -24.39 11.35 -1.06
CA SER A 167 -25.11 11.57 0.19
C SER A 167 -26.50 12.12 -0.08
N TYR A 168 -27.46 11.22 -0.29
CA TYR A 168 -28.86 11.51 -0.55
C TYR A 168 -29.74 10.27 -0.33
N SER A 169 -31.02 10.47 -0.05
CA SER A 169 -31.99 9.38 0.04
C SER A 169 -32.38 8.87 -1.33
N CYS A 170 -32.45 7.54 -1.50
CA CYS A 170 -32.88 6.94 -2.76
C CYS A 170 -33.60 5.61 -2.55
N ASN A 171 -34.36 5.16 -3.54
CA ASN A 171 -35.23 3.99 -3.39
C ASN A 171 -34.49 2.64 -3.39
N VAL A 172 -33.24 2.59 -3.88
CA VAL A 172 -32.45 1.35 -3.95
C VAL A 172 -31.80 1.02 -2.59
N CYS A 173 -31.30 2.05 -1.89
CA CYS A 173 -30.86 1.91 -0.50
C CYS A 173 -31.77 2.70 0.43
N ARG A 174 -32.64 1.98 1.16
CA ARG A 174 -33.65 2.57 2.05
C ARG A 174 -33.08 3.47 3.15
N SER A 175 -31.85 3.23 3.59
CA SER A 175 -31.15 4.09 4.55
C SER A 175 -30.50 5.33 3.92
N GLY A 176 -30.60 5.50 2.60
CA GLY A 176 -29.88 6.51 1.84
C GLY A 176 -28.46 6.10 1.48
N THR A 177 -27.83 6.86 0.59
CA THR A 177 -26.44 6.68 0.21
C THR A 177 -25.51 7.13 1.35
N PRO A 178 -24.37 6.46 1.57
CA PRO A 178 -23.64 6.51 2.84
C PRO A 178 -22.83 7.81 3.08
N GLY A 179 -22.65 8.66 2.08
CA GLY A 179 -21.84 9.87 2.16
C GLY A 179 -20.37 9.64 2.51
N GLY A 180 -19.61 10.71 2.69
CA GLY A 180 -18.19 10.65 3.03
C GLY A 180 -17.30 10.26 1.85
N SER A 181 -16.17 9.60 2.12
CA SER A 181 -15.19 9.25 1.08
C SER A 181 -14.52 7.90 1.32
N VAL A 182 -14.00 7.33 0.24
CA VAL A 182 -13.37 5.99 0.23
C VAL A 182 -12.18 5.95 -0.72
N CYS A 183 -11.23 5.06 -0.47
CA CYS A 183 -10.21 4.73 -1.46
C CYS A 183 -10.79 3.71 -2.44
N LEU A 184 -10.74 4.01 -3.74
CA LEU A 184 -10.92 2.97 -4.75
C LEU A 184 -9.80 1.93 -4.59
N SER A 185 -10.10 0.65 -4.65
CA SER A 185 -9.08 -0.39 -4.45
C SER A 185 -8.01 -0.34 -5.55
N ILE A 186 -6.80 -0.79 -5.19
CA ILE A 186 -5.69 -0.91 -6.15
C ILE A 186 -6.06 -1.84 -7.31
N ALA A 187 -6.72 -2.98 -7.04
CA ALA A 187 -7.15 -3.91 -8.09
C ALA A 187 -8.12 -3.25 -9.08
N LEU A 188 -9.06 -2.44 -8.58
CA LEU A 188 -9.97 -1.68 -9.42
C LEU A 188 -9.20 -0.66 -10.28
N LEU A 189 -8.26 0.09 -9.69
CA LEU A 189 -7.49 1.09 -10.43
C LEU A 189 -6.55 0.45 -11.47
N GLU A 190 -5.94 -0.69 -11.17
CA GLU A 190 -5.11 -1.47 -12.11
C GLU A 190 -5.93 -2.00 -13.27
N TYR A 191 -7.14 -2.51 -13.00
CA TYR A 191 -8.08 -2.91 -14.04
C TYR A 191 -8.41 -1.75 -14.99
N LEU A 192 -8.67 -0.55 -14.46
CA LEU A 192 -8.93 0.63 -15.30
C LEU A 192 -7.72 1.06 -16.13
N VAL A 193 -6.50 0.94 -15.59
CA VAL A 193 -5.25 1.15 -16.34
C VAL A 193 -5.13 0.14 -17.49
N GLU A 194 -5.45 -1.14 -17.27
CA GLU A 194 -5.40 -2.14 -18.34
C GLU A 194 -6.45 -1.88 -19.45
N LEU A 195 -7.63 -1.38 -19.08
CA LEU A 195 -8.67 -1.06 -20.06
C LEU A 195 -8.28 0.09 -21.00
N GLN A 196 -7.64 1.15 -20.46
CA GLN A 196 -7.22 2.30 -21.27
C GLN A 196 -6.06 1.97 -22.21
N ASP A 197 -5.21 0.99 -21.85
CA ASP A 197 -4.08 0.56 -22.68
C ASP A 197 -4.55 -0.29 -23.87
N SER A 198 -5.72 -0.91 -23.74
CA SER A 198 -6.33 -1.76 -24.77
C SER A 198 -7.39 -1.07 -25.63
N GLY A 199 -7.73 0.19 -25.31
CA GLY A 199 -8.66 1.01 -26.09
C GLY A 199 -9.36 2.07 -25.24
N THR A 200 -10.37 2.71 -25.81
CA THR A 200 -11.12 3.76 -25.10
C THR A 200 -12.17 3.18 -24.16
N VAL A 201 -12.41 3.85 -23.02
CA VAL A 201 -13.32 3.40 -21.97
C VAL A 201 -14.15 4.56 -21.42
N ILE A 202 -15.45 4.33 -21.24
CA ILE A 202 -16.37 5.27 -20.60
C ILE A 202 -16.78 4.70 -19.25
N ILE A 203 -16.43 5.42 -18.18
CA ILE A 203 -16.75 5.06 -16.80
C ILE A 203 -18.02 5.80 -16.39
N ASN A 204 -19.06 5.05 -16.07
CA ASN A 204 -20.34 5.60 -15.61
C ASN A 204 -20.27 5.92 -14.12
N GLU A 205 -19.92 4.94 -13.28
CA GLU A 205 -19.96 5.08 -11.81
C GLU A 205 -18.80 4.39 -11.11
N LEU A 206 -18.38 4.98 -9.98
CA LEU A 206 -17.31 4.48 -9.10
C LEU A 206 -17.81 4.39 -7.65
N ALA A 207 -17.57 5.39 -6.80
CA ALA A 207 -17.99 5.36 -5.40
C ALA A 207 -19.30 6.13 -5.12
N GLY A 208 -19.78 6.89 -6.12
CA GLY A 208 -21.03 7.65 -6.06
C GLY A 208 -22.27 6.85 -6.49
N ALA A 209 -23.33 7.60 -6.79
CA ALA A 209 -24.65 7.13 -7.18
C ALA A 209 -25.40 6.29 -6.14
N CYS A 210 -26.62 5.92 -6.50
CA CYS A 210 -27.51 5.10 -5.70
C CYS A 210 -27.41 3.64 -6.14
N HIS A 211 -27.03 2.78 -5.20
CA HIS A 211 -26.94 1.34 -5.36
C HIS A 211 -27.60 0.67 -4.14
N SER A 212 -27.60 -0.67 -4.09
CA SER A 212 -28.02 -1.40 -2.88
C SER A 212 -27.17 -1.00 -1.67
N CYS A 213 -27.72 -1.07 -0.45
CA CYS A 213 -27.02 -0.56 0.74
C CYS A 213 -25.66 -1.22 1.03
N MET A 214 -25.46 -2.45 0.55
CA MET A 214 -24.21 -3.19 0.70
C MET A 214 -23.40 -3.22 -0.60
N SER A 215 -23.69 -2.31 -1.53
CA SER A 215 -23.01 -2.24 -2.82
C SER A 215 -21.51 -2.04 -2.65
N ARG A 216 -20.75 -2.75 -3.48
CA ARG A 216 -19.29 -2.64 -3.53
C ARG A 216 -18.80 -1.30 -4.07
N HIS A 217 -19.65 -0.52 -4.74
CA HIS A 217 -19.38 0.88 -5.08
C HIS A 217 -19.07 1.69 -3.81
N TYR A 218 -19.85 1.52 -2.75
CA TYR A 218 -19.68 2.26 -1.49
C TYR A 218 -18.42 1.89 -0.70
N SER A 219 -17.79 0.76 -1.05
CA SER A 219 -16.51 0.31 -0.51
C SER A 219 -15.33 0.63 -1.44
N GLY A 220 -15.55 1.29 -2.57
CA GLY A 220 -14.51 1.59 -3.56
C GLY A 220 -14.02 0.35 -4.32
N LEU A 221 -14.85 -0.69 -4.41
CA LEU A 221 -14.49 -1.99 -4.96
C LEU A 221 -15.13 -2.29 -6.31
N ALA A 222 -15.96 -1.38 -6.84
CA ALA A 222 -16.72 -1.63 -8.06
C ALA A 222 -16.68 -0.45 -9.04
N VAL A 223 -16.98 -0.77 -10.30
CA VAL A 223 -17.12 0.19 -11.38
C VAL A 223 -18.23 -0.25 -12.34
N ASP A 224 -18.98 0.73 -12.81
CA ASP A 224 -19.93 0.56 -13.92
C ASP A 224 -19.35 1.19 -15.18
N LEU A 225 -19.25 0.38 -16.24
CA LEU A 225 -18.66 0.77 -17.52
C LEU A 225 -19.74 0.80 -18.59
N HIS A 226 -19.77 1.87 -19.38
CA HIS A 226 -20.62 1.89 -20.57
C HIS A 226 -20.18 0.81 -21.55
N LYS A 227 -21.12 0.03 -22.11
CA LYS A 227 -20.81 -1.11 -23.00
C LYS A 227 -20.05 -0.70 -24.24
N LYS A 228 -20.35 0.49 -24.78
CA LYS A 228 -19.69 1.02 -25.98
C LYS A 228 -18.55 1.97 -25.63
N ASP A 229 -17.48 1.87 -26.40
CA ASP A 229 -16.35 2.79 -26.37
C ASP A 229 -16.64 4.12 -27.10
N PHE A 230 -15.63 4.97 -27.31
CA PHE A 230 -15.83 6.29 -27.93
C PHE A 230 -16.26 6.21 -29.38
N ASN A 231 -15.95 5.10 -30.05
CA ASN A 231 -16.29 4.85 -31.45
C ASN A 231 -17.59 4.05 -31.61
N GLY A 232 -18.30 3.81 -30.50
CA GLY A 232 -19.54 3.03 -30.51
C GLY A 232 -19.32 1.51 -30.56
N ARG A 233 -18.09 1.02 -30.43
CA ARG A 233 -17.79 -0.42 -30.42
C ARG A 233 -18.19 -1.01 -29.08
N ASP A 234 -18.96 -2.09 -29.10
CA ASP A 234 -19.26 -2.87 -27.90
C ASP A 234 -17.99 -3.57 -27.38
N ARG A 235 -17.62 -3.30 -26.13
CA ARG A 235 -16.46 -3.86 -25.42
C ARG A 235 -16.85 -4.80 -24.27
N THR A 236 -18.12 -5.17 -24.15
CA THR A 236 -18.66 -5.99 -23.04
C THR A 236 -17.81 -7.24 -22.80
N ALA A 237 -17.56 -8.04 -23.83
CA ALA A 237 -16.79 -9.27 -23.72
C ALA A 237 -15.34 -9.03 -23.25
N ASP A 238 -14.73 -7.93 -23.69
CA ASP A 238 -13.38 -7.55 -23.29
C ASP A 238 -13.33 -7.08 -21.83
N TYR A 239 -14.24 -6.20 -21.43
CA TYR A 239 -14.36 -5.73 -20.05
C TYR A 239 -14.57 -6.87 -19.06
N MET A 240 -15.49 -7.78 -19.38
CA MET A 240 -15.79 -8.92 -18.52
C MET A 240 -14.60 -9.88 -18.42
N ARG A 241 -13.94 -10.19 -19.53
CA ARG A 241 -12.74 -11.04 -19.54
C ARG A 241 -11.63 -10.42 -18.68
N ARG A 242 -11.31 -9.15 -18.88
CA ARG A 242 -10.22 -8.47 -18.13
C ARG A 242 -10.57 -8.32 -16.65
N CYS A 243 -11.81 -8.02 -16.32
CA CYS A 243 -12.27 -7.98 -14.92
C CYS A 243 -12.00 -9.31 -14.23
N ARG A 244 -12.39 -10.44 -14.85
CA ARG A 244 -12.14 -11.80 -14.32
C ARG A 244 -10.65 -12.13 -14.23
N ASN A 245 -9.86 -11.76 -15.23
CA ASN A 245 -8.41 -11.96 -15.21
C ASN A 245 -7.72 -11.18 -14.08
N ASN A 246 -8.30 -10.05 -13.66
CA ASN A 246 -7.85 -9.27 -12.50
C ASN A 246 -8.45 -9.75 -11.16
N GLY A 247 -9.11 -10.91 -11.13
CA GLY A 247 -9.73 -11.46 -9.93
C GLY A 247 -11.06 -10.80 -9.52
N GLY A 248 -11.65 -10.03 -10.44
CA GLY A 248 -12.97 -9.42 -10.26
C GLY A 248 -14.11 -10.34 -10.71
N VAL A 249 -15.33 -10.01 -10.28
CA VAL A 249 -16.57 -10.60 -10.76
C VAL A 249 -17.23 -9.60 -11.71
N ALA A 250 -17.45 -10.02 -12.95
CA ALA A 250 -18.06 -9.20 -13.99
C ALA A 250 -19.49 -9.65 -14.31
N ILE A 251 -20.40 -8.69 -14.39
CA ILE A 251 -21.83 -8.87 -14.66
C ILE A 251 -22.22 -7.91 -15.79
N ASP A 252 -22.94 -8.43 -16.79
CA ASP A 252 -23.58 -7.58 -17.82
C ASP A 252 -24.98 -7.23 -17.30
N GLU A 253 -25.20 -5.98 -16.91
CA GLU A 253 -26.48 -5.49 -16.40
C GLU A 253 -27.39 -4.97 -17.53
N GLY A 254 -27.10 -5.37 -18.77
CA GLY A 254 -27.82 -5.01 -19.98
C GLY A 254 -27.46 -3.61 -20.48
N SER A 255 -27.56 -2.60 -19.62
CA SER A 255 -27.25 -1.20 -19.95
C SER A 255 -25.77 -0.82 -19.79
N HIS A 256 -25.04 -1.53 -18.93
CA HIS A 256 -23.64 -1.31 -18.62
C HIS A 256 -23.01 -2.62 -18.13
N VAL A 257 -21.68 -2.65 -18.05
CA VAL A 257 -20.94 -3.75 -17.42
C VAL A 257 -20.56 -3.34 -16.02
N HIS A 258 -20.98 -4.11 -15.03
CA HIS A 258 -20.56 -3.98 -13.65
C HIS A 258 -19.36 -4.90 -13.41
N CYS A 259 -18.26 -4.36 -12.87
CA CYS A 259 -17.12 -5.14 -12.41
C CYS A 259 -16.82 -4.81 -10.96
N GLN A 260 -16.69 -5.85 -10.11
CA GLN A 260 -16.39 -5.67 -8.70
C GLN A 260 -15.29 -6.62 -8.19
N PHE A 261 -14.50 -6.12 -7.26
CA PHE A 261 -13.39 -6.85 -6.62
C PHE A 261 -13.73 -7.16 -5.16
N SER A 262 -13.02 -8.13 -4.57
CA SER A 262 -13.14 -8.45 -3.15
C SER A 262 -12.04 -7.72 -2.36
N ASP A 263 -12.28 -7.39 -1.09
CA ASP A 263 -11.31 -6.72 -0.19
C ASP A 263 -9.99 -7.47 0.04
N VAL A 264 -9.87 -8.67 -0.53
CA VAL A 264 -8.68 -9.49 -0.44
C VAL A 264 -7.79 -9.16 -1.62
N ALA A 265 -6.73 -8.39 -1.37
CA ALA A 265 -5.56 -8.40 -2.24
C ALA A 265 -5.16 -9.86 -2.44
N HIS A 266 -5.44 -10.42 -3.62
CA HIS A 266 -5.12 -11.80 -3.97
C HIS A 266 -3.60 -11.96 -3.84
N PRO A 267 -3.13 -12.79 -2.89
CA PRO A 267 -1.80 -13.35 -3.00
C PRO A 267 -1.94 -14.50 -4.01
N ASN A 268 -1.23 -14.36 -5.13
CA ASN A 268 -0.93 -15.42 -6.09
C ASN A 268 -1.98 -15.65 -7.17
N GLY A 269 -1.59 -15.33 -8.41
CA GLY A 269 -2.18 -15.92 -9.59
C GLY A 269 -1.87 -17.42 -9.68
N PHE A 270 -2.67 -18.09 -10.51
CA PHE A 270 -2.50 -19.43 -11.06
C PHE A 270 -2.29 -20.59 -10.07
N GLN A 271 -3.32 -21.43 -9.98
CA GLN A 271 -3.28 -22.82 -10.46
C GLN A 271 -4.66 -23.22 -10.96
#